data_AF-A0A853B8F3-F1
#
_entry.id   AF-A0A853B8F3-F1
#
_cell.length_a   1.000
_cell.length_b   1.000
_cell.length_c   1.000
_cell.angle_alpha   90.00
_cell.angle_beta   90.00
_cell.angle_gamma   90.00
#
_symmetry.space_group_name_H-M   'P 1'
#
loop_
_entity.id
_entity.type
_entity.pdbx_description
1 polymer ?
#
loop_
_entity_poly.entity_id
_entity_poly.type
_entity_poly.pdbx_seq_one_letter_code
_entity_poly.pdbx_strand_id
1 'polypeptide(L)' 'MREHLQEVADFNVPVTSAEDTELIAAQRRRAVRAVASASRSAEDCALLLEALGLKPSEGIAGVPAQRLG' A
#
# COMPACT_ATOMS: atom_id res chain seq x y z
N MET A 1 -23.36 -12.88 32.87
CA MET A 1 -22.98 -11.62 32.18
C MET A 1 -21.46 -11.53 32.14
N ARG A 2 -20.83 -11.87 31.00
CA ARG A 2 -19.44 -11.57 30.55
C ARG A 2 -18.79 -12.77 29.85
N GLU A 3 -19.19 -13.06 28.61
CA GLU A 3 -18.56 -14.15 27.83
C GLU A 3 -18.38 -13.77 26.34
N HIS A 4 -18.35 -12.47 25.97
CA HIS A 4 -18.50 -12.04 24.54
C HIS A 4 -17.45 -11.06 24.03
N LEU A 5 -16.22 -11.08 24.54
CA LEU A 5 -15.23 -10.06 24.14
C LEU A 5 -13.84 -10.63 23.83
N GLN A 6 -13.74 -11.64 22.96
CA GLN A 6 -12.42 -12.11 22.51
C GLN A 6 -12.46 -12.80 21.13
N GLU A 7 -12.75 -12.04 20.06
CA GLU A 7 -12.63 -12.58 18.69
C GLU A 7 -12.19 -11.53 17.65
N VAL A 8 -11.35 -10.57 18.04
CA VAL A 8 -10.79 -9.58 17.07
C VAL A 8 -9.27 -9.43 17.13
N ALA A 9 -8.58 -10.24 17.94
CA ALA A 9 -7.13 -10.12 18.14
C ALA A 9 -6.28 -10.87 17.09
N ASP A 10 -6.89 -11.67 16.20
CA ASP A 10 -6.17 -12.52 15.25
C ASP A 10 -5.98 -11.90 13.85
N PHE A 11 -6.42 -10.66 13.60
CA PHE A 11 -6.15 -10.01 12.31
C PHE A 11 -4.73 -9.44 12.21
N ASN A 12 -3.73 -10.11 12.78
CA ASN A 12 -2.34 -9.80 12.54
C ASN A 12 -1.66 -11.07 12.04
N VAL A 13 -2.01 -11.47 10.82
CA VAL A 13 -1.30 -12.54 10.11
C VAL A 13 0.15 -12.10 9.98
N PRO A 14 1.12 -12.79 10.60
CA PRO A 14 2.50 -12.44 10.44
C PRO A 14 2.88 -12.73 8.98
N VAL A 15 3.20 -11.66 8.25
CA VAL A 15 3.82 -11.71 6.93
C VAL A 15 5.16 -12.42 7.11
N THR A 16 5.24 -13.69 6.72
CA THR A 16 6.35 -14.58 7.09
C THR A 16 7.21 -14.99 5.88
N SER A 17 6.76 -14.75 4.64
CA SER A 17 7.51 -15.05 3.42
C SER A 17 8.05 -13.80 2.70
N ALA A 18 9.19 -13.96 2.02
CA ALA A 18 9.72 -12.96 1.09
C ALA A 18 8.73 -12.67 -0.05
N GLU A 19 8.00 -13.70 -0.51
CA GLU A 19 6.95 -13.57 -1.53
C GLU A 19 5.80 -12.68 -1.04
N ASP A 20 5.38 -12.84 0.22
CA ASP A 20 4.34 -12.00 0.82
C ASP A 20 4.80 -10.54 0.87
N THR A 21 6.07 -10.31 1.18
CA THR A 21 6.66 -8.97 1.21
C THR A 21 6.66 -8.31 -0.16
N GLU A 22 6.99 -9.06 -1.22
CA GLU A 22 6.94 -8.57 -2.60
C GLU A 22 5.50 -8.28 -3.07
N LEU A 23 4.55 -9.15 -2.71
CA LEU A 23 3.13 -8.98 -3.00
C LEU A 23 2.56 -7.75 -2.30
N ILE A 24 2.91 -7.54 -1.02
CA ILE A 24 2.53 -6.34 -0.25
C ILE A 24 3.14 -5.10 -0.88
N ALA A 25 4.42 -5.15 -1.25
CA ALA A 25 5.05 -4.04 -1.95
C ALA A 25 4.28 -3.71 -3.24
N ALA A 26 3.99 -4.71 -4.07
CA ALA A 26 3.22 -4.54 -5.31
C ALA A 26 1.80 -4.01 -5.09
N GLN A 27 1.13 -4.42 -4.01
CA GLN A 27 -0.18 -3.89 -3.61
C GLN A 27 -0.07 -2.42 -3.24
N ARG A 28 0.91 -2.04 -2.41
CA ARG A 28 1.16 -0.66 -2.01
C ARG A 28 1.49 0.23 -3.21
N ARG A 29 2.32 -0.24 -4.16
CA ARG A 29 2.59 0.50 -5.42
C ARG A 29 1.32 0.80 -6.20
N ARG A 30 0.44 -0.21 -6.33
CA ARG A 30 -0.85 -0.06 -7.03
C ARG A 30 -1.77 0.92 -6.31
N ALA A 31 -1.85 0.83 -4.98
CA ALA A 31 -2.65 1.74 -4.17
C ALA A 31 -2.17 3.19 -4.34
N VAL A 32 -0.87 3.46 -4.24
CA VAL A 32 -0.31 4.82 -4.45
C VAL A 32 -0.65 5.35 -5.85
N ARG A 33 -0.51 4.53 -6.90
CA ARG A 33 -0.83 4.93 -8.27
C ARG A 33 -2.32 5.23 -8.45
N ALA A 34 -3.20 4.43 -7.85
CA ALA A 34 -4.63 4.66 -7.89
C ALA A 34 -5.00 5.99 -7.21
N VAL A 35 -4.47 6.25 -6.02
CA VAL A 35 -4.66 7.52 -5.30
C VAL A 35 -4.15 8.69 -6.12
N ALA A 36 -2.93 8.61 -6.65
CA ALA A 36 -2.36 9.67 -7.48
C ALA A 36 -3.21 9.97 -8.73
N SER A 37 -3.78 8.93 -9.36
CA SER A 37 -4.65 9.10 -10.53
C SER A 37 -6.04 9.68 -10.21
N ALA A 38 -6.51 9.49 -8.97
CA ALA A 38 -7.82 9.97 -8.51
C ALA A 38 -7.77 11.36 -7.87
N SER A 39 -6.58 11.83 -7.47
CA SER A 39 -6.40 13.08 -6.73
C SER A 39 -6.52 14.30 -7.64
N ARG A 40 -7.03 15.42 -7.10
CA ARG A 40 -7.21 16.67 -7.87
C ARG A 40 -5.94 17.54 -7.90
N SER A 41 -5.10 17.43 -6.88
CA SER A 41 -3.83 18.15 -6.74
C SER A 41 -2.77 17.32 -6.00
N ALA A 42 -1.54 17.83 -5.95
CA ALA A 42 -0.45 17.17 -5.24
C ALA A 42 -0.69 17.16 -3.71
N GLU A 43 -1.27 18.22 -3.17
CA GLU A 43 -1.61 18.36 -1.76
C GLU A 43 -2.72 17.38 -1.36
N ASP A 44 -3.76 17.27 -2.20
CA ASP A 44 -4.86 16.32 -2.03
C ASP A 44 -4.36 14.86 -2.03
N CYS A 45 -3.47 14.55 -2.97
CA CYS A 45 -2.79 13.24 -3.02
C CYS A 45 -2.01 12.95 -1.74
N ALA A 46 -1.26 13.93 -1.22
CA ALA A 46 -0.48 13.76 0.00
C ALA A 46 -1.36 13.43 1.22
N LEU A 47 -2.48 14.14 1.38
CA LEU A 47 -3.45 13.90 2.46
C LEU A 47 -4.08 12.51 2.37
N LEU A 48 -4.47 12.07 1.16
CA LEU A 48 -5.06 10.76 0.94
C LEU A 48 -4.05 9.63 1.21
N LEU A 49 -2.79 9.80 0.82
CA LEU A 49 -1.73 8.82 1.09
C LEU A 49 -1.44 8.73 2.59
N GLU A 50 -1.39 9.86 3.30
CA GLU A 50 -1.18 9.91 4.74
C GLU A 50 -2.31 9.18 5.50
N ALA A 51 -3.56 9.43 5.13
CA ALA A 51 -4.72 8.75 5.71
C ALA A 51 -4.69 7.23 5.53
N LEU A 52 -4.05 6.73 4.47
CA LEU A 52 -3.89 5.30 4.16
C LEU A 52 -2.57 4.72 4.71
N GLY A 53 -1.72 5.52 5.34
CA GLY A 53 -0.38 5.08 5.78
C GLY A 53 0.54 4.67 4.63
N LEU A 54 0.34 5.27 3.45
CA LEU A 54 1.14 5.04 2.26
C LEU A 54 2.21 6.13 2.11
N LYS A 55 3.34 5.79 1.51
CA LYS A 55 4.40 6.74 1.18
C LYS A 55 4.44 6.98 -0.33
N PRO A 56 4.63 8.23 -0.80
CA PRO A 56 4.76 8.51 -2.23
C PRO A 56 5.87 7.69 -2.92
N SER A 57 6.97 7.43 -2.21
CA SER A 57 8.09 6.61 -2.67
C SER A 57 7.69 5.17 -3.04
N GLU A 58 6.60 4.64 -2.47
CA GLU A 58 6.10 3.31 -2.77
C GLU A 58 5.45 3.24 -4.16
N GLY A 59 5.02 4.37 -4.75
CA GLY A 59 4.49 4.39 -6.11
C GLY A 59 5.54 4.22 -7.22
N ILE A 60 6.82 4.40 -6.87
CA ILE A 60 7.94 4.35 -7.80
C ILE A 60 8.20 2.88 -8.16
N ALA A 61 8.09 2.56 -9.45
CA ALA A 61 8.59 1.32 -9.99
C ALA A 61 9.85 1.65 -10.80
N GLY A 62 10.85 0.77 -10.75
CA GLY A 62 11.99 0.87 -11.67
C GLY A 62 11.45 0.93 -13.10
N VAL A 63 11.72 2.03 -13.80
CA VAL A 63 11.36 2.16 -15.21
C VAL A 63 12.18 1.10 -15.94
N PRO A 64 11.56 0.13 -16.63
CA PRO A 64 12.32 -0.81 -17.45
C PRO A 64 13.13 0.00 -18.45
N ALA A 65 14.43 -0.28 -18.57
CA ALA A 65 15.29 0.39 -19.51
C ALA A 65 14.60 0.38 -20.88
N GLN A 66 14.36 1.58 -21.42
CA GLN A 66 13.82 1.77 -22.76
C GLN A 66 14.66 0.92 -23.72
N ARG A 67 14.03 -0.02 -24.42
CA ARG A 67 14.70 -0.79 -25.47
C ARG A 67 15.10 0.19 -26.56
N LEU A 68 16.36 0.63 -26.54
CA LEU A 68 16.97 1.25 -27.71
C LEU A 68 16.93 0.21 -28.83
N GLY A 69 16.15 0.51 -29.87
CA GLY A 69 16.17 -0.22 -31.14
C GLY A 69 17.31 0.27 -32.01
#